data_AF-T5AJZ1-F1
#
_entry.id   AF-T5AJZ1-F1
#
_cell.length_a   1.000
_cell.length_b   1.000
_cell.length_c   1.000
_cell.angle_alpha   90.00
_cell.angle_beta   90.00
_cell.angle_gamma   90.00
#
_symmetry.space_group_name_H-M   'P 1'
#
loop_
_entity.id
_entity.type
_entity.pdbx_description
1 polymer ?
#
loop_
_entity_poly.entity_id
_entity_poly.type
_entity_poly.pdbx_seq_one_letter_code
_entity_poly.pdbx_strand_id
1 'polypeptide(L)'
;MSTRALANMMLSGEFSDLKFVSQGHEIKVHKAVVCGQSPVIKAAVQGEFEESRTNTINMEKFNLETVKQLVKFLYTGDYDDVDGASVRGPGTAMPNAVASLTHHVCLNSIGDYYAIDELVSLADKKIAARIDAQGEDKTWVPSLPAVTKQALESTSDSKLLRTLASASVQKIAILVNLDDFGKLESISDFSLEVLKCCAQKLQDLTNQVNERARQLEDIKIHSVVESQSYEKKIKEKEAKSRSHEQKIKEKETMIDAFQHFVHVMRDTYYCRNMTCNVEFGGVTWSPVDGIFRCSVCKCKHEEDQLEPV
;
A
#
# COMPACT_ATOMS: atom_id res chain seq x y z
N MET A 1 38.65 -0.89 4.64
CA MET A 1 39.24 -1.55 5.83
C MET A 1 38.27 -2.63 6.31
N SER A 2 38.77 -3.77 6.80
CA SER A 2 37.90 -4.85 7.31
C SER A 2 37.23 -4.43 8.63
N THR A 3 35.90 -4.43 8.68
CA THR A 3 35.10 -4.04 9.86
C THR A 3 35.42 -4.85 11.11
N ARG A 4 35.86 -6.12 10.95
CA ARG A 4 36.32 -6.98 12.06
C ARG A 4 37.60 -6.47 12.73
N ALA A 5 38.53 -5.90 11.97
CA ALA A 5 39.79 -5.40 12.53
C ALA A 5 39.53 -4.18 13.43
N LEU A 6 38.68 -3.25 12.98
CA LEU A 6 38.26 -2.09 13.77
C LEU A 6 37.48 -2.51 15.02
N ALA A 7 36.54 -3.45 14.90
CA ALA A 7 35.81 -3.97 16.05
C ALA A 7 36.73 -4.60 17.11
N ASN A 8 37.77 -5.33 16.69
CA ASN A 8 38.76 -5.89 17.61
C ASN A 8 39.57 -4.80 18.33
N MET A 9 39.98 -3.74 17.61
CA MET A 9 40.68 -2.59 18.22
C MET A 9 39.80 -1.87 19.25
N MET A 10 38.50 -1.74 18.98
CA MET A 10 37.54 -1.18 19.92
C MET A 10 37.45 -2.01 21.20
N LEU A 11 37.38 -3.34 21.08
CA LEU A 11 37.25 -4.25 22.23
C LEU A 11 38.53 -4.34 23.06
N SER A 12 39.70 -4.36 22.42
CA SER A 12 40.97 -4.46 23.14
C SER A 12 41.40 -3.13 23.77
N GLY A 13 41.09 -2.01 23.12
CA GLY A 13 41.57 -0.68 23.53
C GLY A 13 43.09 -0.52 23.42
N GLU A 14 43.78 -1.46 22.76
CA GLU A 14 45.22 -1.40 22.51
C GLU A 14 45.53 -0.30 21.50
N PHE A 15 46.62 0.45 21.73
CA PHE A 15 47.05 1.59 20.90
C PHE A 15 46.10 2.79 20.89
N SER A 16 45.15 2.85 21.83
CA SER A 16 44.30 4.03 22.01
C SER A 16 45.11 5.24 22.45
N ASP A 17 44.91 6.35 21.75
CA ASP A 17 45.60 7.62 21.89
C ASP A 17 44.64 8.76 22.29
N LEU A 18 43.39 8.41 22.60
CA LEU A 18 42.34 9.30 23.10
C LEU A 18 41.42 8.52 24.07
N LYS A 19 40.79 9.24 24.99
CA LYS A 19 39.73 8.69 25.84
C LYS A 19 38.51 9.60 25.89
N PHE A 20 37.33 8.99 25.90
CA PHE A 20 36.07 9.65 26.24
C PHE A 20 35.75 9.38 27.70
N VAL A 21 35.26 10.39 28.41
CA VAL A 21 34.88 10.27 29.83
C VAL A 21 33.42 10.63 29.99
N SER A 22 32.64 9.74 30.59
CA SER A 22 31.24 9.98 30.93
C SER A 22 30.92 9.29 32.25
N GLN A 23 30.26 10.01 33.16
CA GLN A 23 29.90 9.54 34.50
C GLN A 23 31.09 8.95 35.25
N GLY A 24 32.27 9.57 35.10
CA GLY A 24 33.53 9.11 35.70
C GLY A 24 34.13 7.83 35.11
N HIS A 25 33.55 7.26 34.05
CA HIS A 25 34.08 6.08 33.37
C HIS A 25 34.86 6.49 32.12
N GLU A 26 36.04 5.87 31.95
CA GLU A 26 36.90 6.11 30.78
C GLU A 26 36.65 5.06 29.69
N ILE A 27 36.45 5.53 28.45
CA ILE A 27 36.34 4.70 27.26
C ILE A 27 37.50 5.03 26.33
N LYS A 28 38.39 4.07 26.10
CA LYS A 28 39.56 4.21 25.24
C LYS A 28 39.17 4.18 23.77
N VAL A 29 39.67 5.14 22.99
CA VAL A 29 39.37 5.27 21.55
C VAL A 29 40.60 5.71 20.76
N HIS A 30 40.53 5.57 19.43
CA HIS A 30 41.62 5.91 18.51
C HIS A 30 41.27 7.18 17.73
N LYS A 31 42.13 8.21 17.82
CA LYS A 31 41.97 9.47 17.07
C LYS A 31 41.78 9.21 15.58
N ALA A 32 42.57 8.29 15.02
CA ALA A 32 42.53 7.91 13.61
C ALA A 32 41.16 7.39 13.16
N VAL A 33 40.35 6.83 14.07
CA VAL A 33 39.00 6.33 13.79
C VAL A 33 37.97 7.43 14.03
N VAL A 34 38.01 8.09 15.20
CA VAL A 34 36.92 8.97 15.63
C VAL A 34 36.99 10.37 15.01
N CYS A 35 38.19 10.92 14.75
CA CYS A 35 38.35 12.28 14.20
C CYS A 35 37.94 12.37 12.73
N GLY A 36 37.98 11.25 11.99
CA GLY A 36 37.53 11.20 10.61
C GLY A 36 36.00 11.26 10.46
N GLN A 37 35.27 10.98 11.53
CA GLN A 37 33.81 10.82 11.52
C GLN A 37 33.08 11.96 12.26
N SER A 38 33.79 12.78 13.01
CA SER A 38 33.22 13.92 13.72
C SER A 38 34.14 15.13 13.60
N PRO A 39 33.70 16.19 12.89
CA PRO A 39 34.48 17.43 12.82
C PRO A 39 34.60 18.11 14.19
N VAL A 40 33.62 17.91 15.08
CA VAL A 40 33.63 18.45 16.46
C VAL A 40 34.71 17.75 17.29
N ILE A 41 34.75 16.42 17.28
CA ILE A 41 35.80 15.64 17.99
C ILE A 41 37.18 15.98 17.43
N LYS A 42 37.31 16.08 16.10
CA LYS A 42 38.55 16.48 15.44
C LYS A 42 39.02 17.86 15.91
N ALA A 43 38.12 18.85 15.94
CA ALA A 43 38.44 20.19 16.40
C ALA A 43 38.86 20.21 17.88
N ALA A 44 38.18 19.44 18.74
CA ALA A 44 38.51 19.35 20.16
C ALA A 44 39.95 18.85 20.41
N VAL A 45 40.40 17.85 19.64
CA VAL A 45 41.75 17.27 19.83
C VAL A 45 42.85 17.97 19.05
N GLN A 46 42.51 18.81 18.06
CA GLN A 46 43.46 19.60 17.28
C GLN A 46 43.60 21.06 17.76
N GLY A 47 42.64 21.55 18.55
CA GLY A 47 42.66 22.91 19.08
C GLY A 47 43.65 23.13 20.21
N GLU A 48 43.64 24.33 20.80
CA GLU A 48 44.49 24.70 21.93
C GLU A 48 43.82 24.47 23.30
N PHE A 49 42.74 23.68 23.32
CA PHE A 49 41.94 23.41 24.52
C PHE A 49 42.54 22.30 25.39
N GLU A 50 41.97 22.08 26.57
CA GLU A 50 42.45 21.08 27.52
C GLU A 50 42.43 19.66 26.93
N GLU A 51 41.46 19.38 26.06
CA GLU A 51 41.25 18.09 25.41
C GLU A 51 42.42 17.68 24.51
N SER A 52 43.07 18.64 23.83
CA SER A 52 44.24 18.36 22.99
C SER A 52 45.50 18.06 23.79
N ARG A 53 45.59 18.61 25.01
CA ARG A 53 46.70 18.37 25.95
C ARG A 53 46.53 17.07 26.73
N THR A 54 45.31 16.78 27.15
CA THR A 54 45.00 15.64 28.02
C THR A 54 44.62 14.39 27.23
N ASN A 55 44.36 14.51 25.92
CA ASN A 55 43.78 13.46 25.09
C ASN A 55 42.50 12.87 25.71
N THR A 56 41.70 13.75 26.31
CA THR A 56 40.49 13.38 27.05
C THR A 56 39.36 14.27 26.58
N ILE A 57 38.27 13.67 26.08
CA ILE A 57 37.04 14.41 25.77
C ILE A 57 36.01 14.06 26.84
N ASN A 58 35.56 15.08 27.56
CA ASN A 58 34.49 14.93 28.52
C ASN A 58 33.13 14.94 27.80
N MET A 59 32.33 13.90 28.04
CA MET A 59 31.01 13.66 27.47
C MET A 59 29.93 13.57 28.56
N GLU A 60 30.06 14.28 29.68
CA GLU A 60 29.11 14.24 30.82
C GLU A 60 27.65 14.61 30.45
N LYS A 61 27.41 15.27 29.30
CA LYS A 61 26.05 15.55 28.81
C LYS A 61 25.28 14.26 28.46
N PHE A 62 25.99 13.17 28.17
CA PHE A 62 25.41 11.90 27.75
C PHE A 62 25.76 10.80 28.75
N ASN A 63 24.82 9.89 29.00
CA ASN A 63 25.07 8.77 29.90
C ASN A 63 26.07 7.77 29.30
N LEU A 64 26.66 6.95 30.17
CA LEU A 64 27.71 6.01 29.77
C LEU A 64 27.29 5.06 28.64
N GLU A 65 26.04 4.57 28.67
CA GLU A 65 25.54 3.62 27.68
C GLU A 65 25.41 4.26 26.29
N THR A 66 24.96 5.51 26.22
CA THR A 66 24.88 6.26 24.96
C THR A 66 26.27 6.46 24.37
N VAL A 67 27.27 6.79 25.20
CA VAL A 67 28.66 6.98 24.74
C VAL A 67 29.26 5.65 24.27
N LYS A 68 28.98 4.52 24.94
CA LYS A 68 29.42 3.19 24.49
C LYS A 68 28.84 2.83 23.13
N GLN A 69 27.55 3.09 22.91
CA GLN A 69 26.91 2.82 21.61
C GLN A 69 27.39 3.79 20.52
N LEU A 70 27.67 5.06 20.85
CA LEU A 70 28.39 5.97 19.94
C LEU A 70 29.74 5.39 19.52
N VAL A 71 30.55 4.91 20.48
CA VAL A 71 31.83 4.29 20.17
C VAL A 71 31.63 3.06 19.31
N LYS A 72 30.67 2.19 19.62
CA LYS A 72 30.35 1.04 18.77
C LYS A 72 30.03 1.44 17.34
N PHE A 73 29.21 2.47 17.16
CA PHE A 73 28.89 3.02 15.85
C PHE A 73 30.16 3.49 15.11
N LEU A 74 31.04 4.25 15.76
CA LEU A 74 32.26 4.79 15.14
C LEU A 74 33.22 3.69 14.63
N TYR A 75 33.19 2.47 15.16
CA TYR A 75 34.05 1.38 14.70
C TYR A 75 33.37 0.40 13.76
N THR A 76 32.04 0.28 13.84
CA THR A 76 31.29 -0.79 13.15
C THR A 76 30.28 -0.28 12.13
N GLY A 77 29.91 1.00 12.20
CA GLY A 77 28.85 1.61 11.40
C GLY A 77 27.43 1.34 11.92
N ASP A 78 27.28 0.67 13.06
CA ASP A 78 26.00 0.34 13.67
C ASP A 78 26.09 0.35 15.21
N TYR A 79 24.93 0.35 15.87
CA TYR A 79 24.80 0.27 17.31
C TYR A 79 23.68 -0.71 17.69
N ASP A 80 23.66 -1.22 18.92
CA ASP A 80 22.69 -2.24 19.31
C ASP A 80 21.31 -1.65 19.61
N ASP A 81 20.28 -2.39 19.22
CA ASP A 81 18.95 -2.14 19.75
C ASP A 81 18.89 -2.67 21.19
N VAL A 82 18.27 -1.91 22.10
CA VAL A 82 18.11 -2.33 23.51
C VAL A 82 17.00 -3.38 23.71
N ASP A 83 16.56 -4.02 22.63
CA ASP A 83 15.58 -5.12 22.69
C ASP A 83 16.27 -6.42 23.13
N GLY A 84 16.34 -6.62 24.45
CA GLY A 84 16.25 -7.97 25.02
C GLY A 84 17.50 -8.86 25.02
N ALA A 85 18.72 -8.32 25.01
CA ALA A 85 19.91 -9.10 25.35
C ALA A 85 20.32 -8.89 26.83
N SER A 86 19.96 -9.86 27.69
CA SER A 86 20.36 -10.05 29.11
C SER A 86 19.58 -9.19 30.14
N VAL A 87 18.63 -9.71 30.93
CA VAL A 87 18.73 -10.79 31.92
C VAL A 87 17.38 -11.54 32.02
N ARG A 88 17.37 -12.87 31.82
CA ARG A 88 16.23 -13.72 32.18
C ARG A 88 16.25 -13.98 33.69
N GLY A 89 15.59 -13.11 34.46
CA GLY A 89 15.09 -13.43 35.79
C GLY A 89 13.58 -13.69 35.72
N PRO A 90 13.03 -14.71 36.40
CA PRO A 90 11.59 -14.91 36.44
C PRO A 90 10.99 -13.88 37.41
N GLY A 91 10.39 -12.79 36.89
CA GLY A 91 9.56 -11.93 37.73
C GLY A 91 9.46 -10.43 37.40
N THR A 92 10.12 -9.89 36.37
CA THR A 92 9.95 -8.46 36.01
C THR A 92 9.51 -8.30 34.57
N ALA A 93 8.49 -7.48 34.37
CA ALA A 93 7.87 -7.17 33.08
C ALA A 93 8.91 -6.79 32.00
N MET A 94 8.59 -7.17 30.77
CA MET A 94 9.29 -6.90 29.51
C MET A 94 10.09 -5.58 29.48
N PRO A 95 11.29 -5.53 28.85
CA PRO A 95 11.97 -4.28 28.56
C PRO A 95 11.05 -3.35 27.76
N ASN A 96 10.81 -2.21 28.38
CA ASN A 96 9.83 -1.19 28.05
C ASN A 96 10.07 -0.58 26.67
N ALA A 97 9.06 -0.52 25.79
CA ALA A 97 9.16 0.17 24.49
C ALA A 97 9.67 1.62 24.63
N VAL A 98 9.45 2.25 25.78
CA VAL A 98 10.05 3.54 26.19
C VAL A 98 11.57 3.51 26.11
N ALA A 99 12.20 2.48 26.67
CA ALA A 99 13.66 2.36 26.73
C ALA A 99 14.26 2.24 25.33
N SER A 100 13.57 1.54 24.42
CA SER A 100 13.96 1.42 23.01
C SER A 100 13.92 2.76 22.27
N LEU A 101 12.80 3.48 22.32
CA LEU A 101 12.70 4.78 21.63
C LEU A 101 13.63 5.84 22.23
N THR A 102 13.71 5.92 23.57
CA THR A 102 14.64 6.80 24.28
C THR A 102 16.08 6.51 23.89
N HIS A 103 16.45 5.24 23.73
CA HIS A 103 17.80 4.85 23.32
C HIS A 103 18.19 5.44 21.96
N HIS A 104 17.31 5.30 20.96
CA HIS A 104 17.56 5.86 19.64
C HIS A 104 17.57 7.39 19.64
N VAL A 105 16.70 8.05 20.43
CA VAL A 105 16.73 9.51 20.58
C VAL A 105 18.04 9.98 21.20
N CYS A 106 18.55 9.32 22.26
CA CYS A 106 19.88 9.62 22.82
C CYS A 106 20.98 9.56 21.75
N LEU A 107 20.94 8.55 20.88
CA LEU A 107 21.94 8.37 19.84
C LEU A 107 21.81 9.37 18.68
N ASN A 108 20.58 9.79 18.36
CA ASN A 108 20.35 10.93 17.48
C ASN A 108 20.97 12.19 18.11
N SER A 109 20.65 12.49 19.38
CA SER A 109 21.13 13.70 20.07
C SER A 109 22.65 13.77 20.22
N ILE A 110 23.32 12.66 20.52
CA ILE A 110 24.80 12.64 20.60
C ILE A 110 25.43 12.76 19.21
N GLY A 111 24.79 12.18 18.18
CA GLY A 111 25.20 12.34 16.78
C GLY A 111 25.09 13.79 16.33
N ASP A 112 23.97 14.45 16.61
CA ASP A 112 23.74 15.87 16.31
C ASP A 112 24.78 16.76 17.03
N TYR A 113 25.00 16.53 18.32
CA TYR A 113 25.95 17.30 19.12
C TYR A 113 27.39 17.22 18.63
N TYR A 114 27.83 16.04 18.19
CA TYR A 114 29.18 15.83 17.65
C TYR A 114 29.26 15.91 16.12
N ALA A 115 28.17 16.33 15.44
CA ALA A 115 28.05 16.42 13.99
C ALA A 115 28.44 15.13 13.25
N ILE A 116 27.79 14.02 13.59
CA ILE A 116 27.96 12.69 13.00
C ILE A 116 26.67 12.35 12.23
N ASP A 117 26.54 12.87 11.02
CA ASP A 117 25.31 12.82 10.21
C ASP A 117 24.85 11.39 9.92
N GLU A 118 25.78 10.45 9.75
CA GLU A 118 25.46 9.04 9.52
C GLU A 118 24.81 8.38 10.75
N LEU A 119 25.23 8.77 11.97
CA LEU A 119 24.62 8.28 13.22
C LEU A 119 23.22 8.85 13.39
N VAL A 120 23.05 10.15 13.17
CA VAL A 120 21.75 10.84 13.19
C VAL A 120 20.79 10.15 12.21
N SER A 121 21.24 9.93 10.99
CA SER A 121 20.46 9.27 9.93
C SER A 121 20.10 7.82 10.26
N LEU A 122 21.00 7.07 10.90
CA LEU A 122 20.74 5.70 11.34
C LEU A 122 19.72 5.67 12.48
N ALA A 123 19.87 6.56 13.48
CA ALA A 123 18.93 6.69 14.57
C ALA A 123 17.53 7.06 14.11
N ASP A 124 17.42 8.03 13.20
CA ASP A 124 16.17 8.38 12.54
C ASP A 124 15.47 7.19 11.89
N LYS A 125 16.23 6.39 11.13
CA LYS A 125 15.70 5.20 10.46
C LYS A 125 15.19 4.17 11.46
N LYS A 126 15.93 3.93 12.54
CA LYS A 126 15.52 2.99 13.58
C LYS A 126 14.28 3.49 14.33
N ILE A 127 14.20 4.79 14.65
CA ILE A 127 13.02 5.41 15.28
C ILE A 127 11.78 5.27 14.39
N ALA A 128 11.89 5.64 13.10
CA ALA A 128 10.79 5.52 12.15
C ALA A 128 10.33 4.06 12.02
N ALA A 129 11.28 3.11 11.90
CA ALA A 129 10.96 1.70 11.85
C ALA A 129 10.23 1.21 13.10
N ARG A 130 10.57 1.70 14.31
CA ARG A 130 9.83 1.37 15.53
C ARG A 130 8.42 1.95 15.51
N ILE A 131 8.25 3.20 15.09
CA ILE A 131 6.93 3.83 15.04
C ILE A 131 6.02 3.10 14.03
N ASP A 132 6.55 2.74 12.86
CA ASP A 132 5.79 2.08 11.79
C ASP A 132 5.50 0.60 12.10
N ALA A 133 6.48 -0.14 12.65
CA ALA A 133 6.33 -1.57 12.95
C ALA A 133 5.33 -1.87 14.07
N GLN A 134 4.97 -0.87 14.87
CA GLN A 134 4.11 -1.06 16.03
C GLN A 134 2.61 -1.06 15.70
N GLY A 135 2.20 -0.91 14.44
CA GLY A 135 0.84 -1.20 13.96
C GLY A 135 -0.32 -0.89 14.95
N GLU A 136 -0.99 -1.95 15.40
CA GLU A 136 -2.07 -1.94 16.42
C GLU A 136 -1.56 -1.98 17.87
N ASP A 137 -0.29 -2.31 18.11
CA ASP A 137 0.31 -2.28 19.43
C ASP A 137 0.39 -0.82 19.91
N LYS A 138 -0.38 -0.54 20.97
CA LYS A 138 -0.49 0.79 21.58
C LYS A 138 0.39 0.92 22.83
N THR A 139 1.14 -0.12 23.20
CA THR A 139 1.92 -0.15 24.46
C THR A 139 3.06 0.86 24.48
N TRP A 140 3.57 1.28 23.31
CA TRP A 140 4.58 2.33 23.17
C TRP A 140 3.99 3.74 23.21
N VAL A 141 2.71 3.95 22.93
CA VAL A 141 2.11 5.30 22.85
C VAL A 141 2.29 6.11 24.15
N PRO A 142 2.17 5.52 25.36
CA PRO A 142 2.49 6.22 26.60
C PRO A 142 3.93 6.71 26.73
N SER A 143 4.88 6.18 25.93
CA SER A 143 6.27 6.65 25.94
C SER A 143 6.48 7.93 25.15
N LEU A 144 5.61 8.23 24.19
CA LEU A 144 5.78 9.36 23.28
C LEU A 144 5.98 10.71 23.98
N PRO A 145 5.22 11.09 25.03
CA PRO A 145 5.43 12.37 25.71
C PRO A 145 6.83 12.49 26.29
N ALA A 146 7.32 11.44 26.98
CA ALA A 146 8.64 11.43 27.58
C ALA A 146 9.76 11.48 26.52
N VAL A 147 9.63 10.67 25.46
CA VAL A 147 10.59 10.64 24.33
C VAL A 147 10.61 11.98 23.60
N THR A 148 9.44 12.61 23.39
CA THR A 148 9.33 13.91 22.73
C THR A 148 9.94 15.02 23.57
N LYS A 149 9.65 15.05 24.87
CA LYS A 149 10.28 16.00 25.81
C LYS A 149 11.81 15.88 25.74
N GLN A 150 12.32 14.65 25.82
CA GLN A 150 13.75 14.42 25.73
C GLN A 150 14.34 14.87 24.40
N ALA A 151 13.67 14.60 23.27
CA ALA A 151 14.14 15.05 21.97
C ALA A 151 14.20 16.59 21.90
N LEU A 152 13.17 17.29 22.36
CA LEU A 152 13.12 18.76 22.41
C LEU A 152 14.24 19.37 23.26
N GLU A 153 14.67 18.68 24.31
CA GLU A 153 15.72 19.15 25.23
C GLU A 153 17.15 18.81 24.74
N SER A 154 17.31 17.83 23.85
CA SER A 154 18.63 17.22 23.59
C SER A 154 19.10 17.26 22.14
N THR A 155 18.22 17.43 21.15
CA THR A 155 18.57 17.46 19.72
C THR A 155 18.01 18.70 19.02
N SER A 156 18.72 19.19 18.01
CA SER A 156 18.23 20.21 17.07
C SER A 156 17.67 19.60 15.79
N ASP A 157 17.58 18.27 15.70
CA ASP A 157 17.12 17.55 14.54
C ASP A 157 15.61 17.77 14.30
N SER A 158 15.34 18.72 13.42
CA SER A 158 13.97 19.06 13.00
C SER A 158 13.26 17.91 12.28
N LYS A 159 13.99 16.97 11.68
CA LYS A 159 13.39 15.80 11.02
C LYS A 159 12.91 14.80 12.07
N LEU A 160 13.72 14.50 13.09
CA LEU A 160 13.29 13.69 14.23
C LEU A 160 12.06 14.31 14.92
N LEU A 161 12.10 15.61 15.21
CA LEU A 161 10.97 16.30 15.85
C LEU A 161 9.69 16.22 15.01
N ARG A 162 9.79 16.36 13.68
CA ARG A 162 8.66 16.17 12.76
C ARG A 162 8.14 14.74 12.76
N THR A 163 9.02 13.74 12.81
CA THR A 163 8.64 12.32 12.89
C THR A 163 7.87 12.02 14.17
N LEU A 164 8.37 12.49 15.33
CA LEU A 164 7.69 12.33 16.62
C LEU A 164 6.35 13.09 16.67
N ALA A 165 6.28 14.29 16.09
CA ALA A 165 5.04 15.05 15.98
C ALA A 165 4.01 14.30 15.10
N SER A 166 4.42 13.76 13.95
CA SER A 166 3.55 12.97 13.08
C SER A 166 3.00 11.73 13.81
N ALA A 167 3.87 10.99 14.50
CA ALA A 167 3.48 9.84 15.32
C ALA A 167 2.49 10.23 16.42
N SER A 168 2.71 11.38 17.06
CA SER A 168 1.82 11.90 18.09
C SER A 168 0.44 12.25 17.52
N VAL A 169 0.38 12.88 16.35
CA VAL A 169 -0.89 13.19 15.67
C VAL A 169 -1.66 11.92 15.32
N GLN A 170 -0.99 10.89 14.81
CA GLN A 170 -1.64 9.61 14.47
C GLN A 170 -2.27 8.93 15.70
N LYS A 171 -1.69 9.12 16.88
CA LYS A 171 -2.16 8.54 18.14
C LYS A 171 -2.76 9.58 19.10
N ILE A 172 -3.15 10.75 18.59
CA ILE A 172 -3.54 11.90 19.40
C ILE A 172 -4.76 11.60 20.29
N ALA A 173 -5.70 10.80 19.81
CA ALA A 173 -6.88 10.37 20.56
C ALA A 173 -6.54 9.60 21.86
N ILE A 174 -5.39 8.93 21.89
CA ILE A 174 -4.89 8.27 23.11
C ILE A 174 -4.10 9.29 23.95
N LEU A 175 -3.19 10.04 23.32
CA LEU A 175 -2.26 10.95 24.00
C LEU A 175 -2.95 12.05 24.81
N VAL A 176 -4.01 12.66 24.28
CA VAL A 176 -4.71 13.77 24.97
C VAL A 176 -5.40 13.34 26.27
N ASN A 177 -5.52 12.03 26.50
CA ASN A 177 -6.09 11.44 27.71
C ASN A 177 -5.01 10.94 28.68
N LEU A 178 -3.73 11.04 28.33
CA LEU A 178 -2.62 10.68 29.23
C LEU A 178 -2.24 11.86 30.12
N ASP A 179 -2.10 11.58 31.42
CA ASP A 179 -1.68 12.59 32.42
C ASP A 179 -0.35 13.24 32.05
N ASP A 180 0.61 12.45 31.57
CA ASP A 180 1.96 12.93 31.27
C ASP A 180 2.02 13.80 30.01
N PHE A 181 1.05 13.68 29.10
CA PHE A 181 0.94 14.58 27.95
C PHE A 181 0.45 15.98 28.37
N GLY A 182 -0.48 16.04 29.33
CA GLY A 182 -0.94 17.31 29.90
C GLY A 182 0.10 18.03 30.76
N LYS A 183 1.10 17.29 31.29
CA LYS A 183 2.21 17.85 32.09
C LYS A 183 3.37 18.39 31.26
N LEU A 184 3.30 18.35 29.93
CA LEU A 184 4.31 18.96 29.09
C LEU A 184 4.30 20.47 29.32
N GLU A 185 5.44 21.02 29.76
CA GLU A 185 5.62 22.41 30.21
C GLU A 185 5.16 23.46 29.16
N SER A 186 5.09 23.05 27.89
CA SER A 186 4.65 23.86 26.75
C SER A 186 3.13 23.84 26.46
N ILE A 187 2.32 23.03 27.14
CA ILE A 187 0.89 22.87 26.84
C ILE A 187 0.05 23.46 27.97
N SER A 188 -0.68 24.55 27.69
CA SER A 188 -1.67 25.11 28.62
C SER A 188 -2.96 24.28 28.66
N ASP A 189 -3.75 24.39 29.73
CA ASP A 189 -5.06 23.72 29.85
C ASP A 189 -5.99 24.02 28.66
N PHE A 190 -5.99 25.27 28.19
CA PHE A 190 -6.72 25.66 26.98
C PHE A 190 -6.21 24.94 25.73
N SER A 191 -4.89 24.83 25.56
CA SER A 191 -4.29 24.13 24.43
C SER A 191 -4.60 22.63 24.47
N LEU A 192 -4.56 22.02 25.66
CA LEU A 192 -4.92 20.62 25.85
C LEU A 192 -6.40 20.38 25.50
N GLU A 193 -7.30 21.27 25.91
CA GLU A 193 -8.72 21.17 25.58
C GLU A 193 -8.99 21.32 24.07
N VAL A 194 -8.30 22.26 23.40
CA VAL A 194 -8.33 22.39 21.94
C VAL A 194 -7.86 21.09 21.27
N LEU A 195 -6.76 20.50 21.74
CA LEU A 195 -6.24 19.23 21.21
C LEU A 195 -7.23 18.07 21.41
N LYS A 196 -7.93 18.00 22.56
CA LYS A 196 -9.00 17.03 22.80
C LYS A 196 -10.16 17.19 21.82
N CYS A 197 -10.62 18.42 21.62
CA CYS A 197 -11.66 18.73 20.63
C CYS A 197 -11.23 18.36 19.20
N CYS A 198 -9.99 18.64 18.82
CA CYS A 198 -9.43 18.22 17.54
C CYS A 198 -9.38 16.70 17.40
N ALA A 199 -8.93 15.99 18.43
CA ALA A 199 -8.89 14.53 18.43
C ALA A 199 -10.29 13.92 18.25
N GLN A 200 -11.29 14.43 18.98
CA GLN A 200 -12.68 14.01 18.83
C GLN A 200 -13.20 14.30 17.41
N LYS A 201 -12.95 15.50 16.88
CA LYS A 201 -13.40 15.87 15.53
C LYS A 201 -12.79 14.98 14.44
N LEU A 202 -11.51 14.63 14.57
CA LEU A 202 -10.83 13.71 13.66
C LEU A 202 -11.43 12.30 13.73
N GLN A 203 -11.76 11.83 14.94
CA GLN A 203 -12.41 10.54 15.13
C GLN A 203 -13.82 10.52 14.52
N ASP A 204 -14.61 11.57 14.73
CA ASP A 204 -15.94 11.72 14.13
C ASP A 204 -15.87 11.74 12.60
N LEU A 205 -14.91 12.47 12.04
CA LEU A 205 -14.72 12.55 10.59
C LEU A 205 -14.28 11.20 10.02
N THR A 206 -13.41 10.46 10.72
CA THR A 206 -13.01 9.10 10.35
C THR A 206 -14.21 8.16 10.34
N ASN A 207 -15.07 8.23 11.36
CA ASN A 207 -16.30 7.45 11.41
C ASN A 207 -17.25 7.79 10.26
N GLN A 208 -17.40 9.08 9.92
CA GLN A 208 -18.21 9.52 8.78
C GLN A 208 -17.68 9.03 7.44
N VAL A 209 -16.36 9.06 7.23
CA VAL A 209 -15.71 8.55 6.01
C VAL A 209 -15.94 7.05 5.89
N ASN A 210 -15.74 6.30 6.98
CA ASN A 210 -15.95 4.85 7.00
C ASN A 210 -17.42 4.48 6.73
N GLU A 211 -18.36 5.23 7.30
CA GLU A 211 -19.79 5.02 7.07
C GLU A 211 -20.17 5.32 5.61
N ARG A 212 -19.70 6.43 5.04
CA ARG A 212 -19.90 6.73 3.62
C ARG A 212 -19.28 5.68 2.69
N ALA A 213 -18.11 5.13 3.05
CA ALA A 213 -17.48 4.06 2.29
C ALA A 213 -18.35 2.80 2.25
N ARG A 214 -18.98 2.41 3.37
CA ARG A 214 -19.94 1.29 3.40
C ARG A 214 -21.17 1.56 2.54
N GLN A 215 -21.74 2.76 2.66
CA GLN A 215 -22.90 3.15 1.85
C GLN A 215 -22.60 3.13 0.35
N LEU A 216 -21.41 3.56 -0.06
CA LEU A 216 -20.97 3.48 -1.45
C LEU A 216 -20.83 2.04 -1.94
N GLU A 217 -20.34 1.13 -1.10
CA GLU A 217 -20.24 -0.29 -1.44
C GLU A 217 -21.64 -0.91 -1.60
N ASP A 218 -22.57 -0.59 -0.71
CA ASP A 218 -23.97 -1.05 -0.81
C ASP A 218 -24.66 -0.55 -2.08
N ILE A 219 -24.50 0.74 -2.42
CA ILE A 219 -25.02 1.33 -3.67
C ILE A 219 -24.42 0.62 -4.89
N LYS A 220 -23.12 0.33 -4.86
CA LYS A 220 -22.43 -0.36 -5.94
C LYS A 220 -22.99 -1.76 -6.13
N ILE A 221 -23.16 -2.52 -5.05
CA ILE A 221 -23.77 -3.86 -5.09
C ILE A 221 -25.19 -3.79 -5.68
N HIS A 222 -26.02 -2.86 -5.20
CA HIS A 222 -27.39 -2.70 -5.71
C HIS A 222 -27.41 -2.39 -7.21
N SER A 223 -26.56 -1.47 -7.67
CA SER A 223 -26.49 -1.09 -9.08
C SER A 223 -26.06 -2.24 -10.00
N VAL A 224 -25.17 -3.12 -9.52
CA VAL A 224 -24.73 -4.32 -10.26
C VAL A 224 -25.88 -5.32 -10.38
N VAL A 225 -26.62 -5.56 -9.30
CA VAL A 225 -27.78 -6.47 -9.30
C VAL A 225 -28.87 -5.96 -10.23
N GLU A 226 -29.17 -4.66 -10.21
CA GLU A 226 -30.12 -4.06 -11.14
C GLU A 226 -29.67 -4.19 -12.60
N SER A 227 -28.40 -3.90 -12.89
CA SER A 227 -27.84 -4.03 -14.25
C SER A 227 -27.95 -5.46 -14.78
N GLN A 228 -27.64 -6.46 -13.96
CA GLN A 228 -27.78 -7.88 -14.33
C GLN A 228 -29.25 -8.26 -14.62
N SER A 229 -30.20 -7.69 -13.86
CA SER A 229 -31.63 -7.89 -14.09
C SER A 229 -32.07 -7.31 -15.45
N TYR A 230 -31.61 -6.11 -15.80
CA TYR A 230 -31.89 -5.49 -17.10
C TYR A 230 -31.25 -6.27 -18.25
N GLU A 231 -29.99 -6.70 -18.13
CA GLU A 231 -29.31 -7.52 -19.13
C GLU A 231 -30.06 -8.82 -19.42
N LYS A 232 -30.60 -9.48 -18.38
CA LYS A 232 -31.42 -10.69 -18.54
C LYS A 232 -32.67 -10.40 -19.38
N LYS A 233 -33.39 -9.31 -19.06
CA LYS A 233 -34.58 -8.89 -19.82
C LYS A 233 -34.25 -8.55 -21.27
N ILE A 234 -33.10 -7.94 -21.54
CA ILE A 234 -32.62 -7.63 -22.89
C ILE A 234 -32.39 -8.94 -23.66
N LYS A 235 -31.63 -9.88 -23.08
CA LYS A 235 -31.35 -11.20 -23.70
C LYS A 235 -32.64 -11.97 -24.04
N GLU A 236 -33.64 -11.94 -23.15
CA GLU A 236 -34.95 -12.56 -23.39
C GLU A 236 -35.70 -11.90 -24.56
N LYS A 237 -35.69 -10.57 -24.66
CA LYS A 237 -36.31 -9.83 -25.78
C LYS A 237 -35.59 -10.11 -27.10
N GLU A 238 -34.27 -10.11 -27.10
CA GLU A 238 -33.46 -10.43 -28.28
C GLU A 238 -33.73 -11.86 -28.78
N ALA A 239 -33.86 -12.84 -27.87
CA ALA A 239 -34.19 -14.22 -28.24
C ALA A 239 -35.56 -14.32 -28.91
N LYS A 240 -36.57 -13.61 -28.39
CA LYS A 240 -37.90 -13.53 -29.02
C LYS A 240 -37.84 -12.85 -30.39
N SER A 241 -37.08 -11.77 -30.52
CA SER A 241 -36.88 -11.07 -31.79
C SER A 241 -36.27 -11.99 -32.84
N ARG A 242 -35.19 -12.73 -32.49
CA ARG A 242 -34.57 -13.72 -33.38
C ARG A 242 -35.55 -14.80 -33.84
N SER A 243 -36.40 -15.30 -32.93
CA SER A 243 -37.43 -16.28 -33.28
C SER A 243 -38.47 -15.71 -34.25
N HIS A 244 -38.91 -14.46 -34.04
CA HIS A 244 -39.83 -13.79 -34.95
C HIS A 244 -39.19 -13.55 -36.32
N GLU A 245 -37.94 -13.13 -36.37
CA GLU A 245 -37.20 -12.90 -37.61
C GLU A 245 -37.03 -14.19 -38.42
N GLN A 246 -36.77 -15.33 -37.76
CA GLN A 246 -36.74 -16.63 -38.43
C GLN A 246 -38.10 -16.99 -39.07
N LYS A 247 -39.20 -16.78 -38.34
CA LYS A 247 -40.56 -17.01 -38.87
C LYS A 247 -40.89 -16.09 -40.04
N ILE A 248 -40.38 -14.85 -40.03
CA ILE A 248 -40.54 -13.92 -41.15
C ILE A 248 -39.79 -14.46 -42.37
N LYS A 249 -38.52 -14.88 -42.22
CA LYS A 249 -37.72 -15.47 -43.32
C LYS A 249 -38.37 -16.72 -43.91
N GLU A 250 -38.93 -17.59 -43.07
CA GLU A 250 -39.68 -18.77 -43.53
C GLU A 250 -40.89 -18.39 -44.39
N LYS A 251 -41.63 -17.35 -43.97
CA LYS A 251 -42.78 -16.84 -44.73
C LYS A 251 -42.36 -16.13 -46.01
N GLU A 252 -41.30 -15.34 -46.00
CA GLU A 252 -40.74 -14.70 -47.20
C GLU A 252 -40.35 -15.74 -48.25
N THR A 253 -39.65 -16.80 -47.83
CA THR A 253 -39.28 -17.93 -48.71
C THR A 253 -40.53 -18.58 -49.33
N MET A 254 -41.62 -18.72 -48.56
CA MET A 254 -42.89 -19.26 -49.06
C MET A 254 -43.58 -18.31 -50.05
N ILE A 255 -43.52 -17.00 -49.81
CA ILE A 255 -44.04 -15.98 -50.72
C ILE A 255 -43.27 -16.01 -52.04
N ASP A 256 -41.94 -16.06 -52.00
CA ASP A 256 -41.09 -16.12 -53.20
C ASP A 256 -41.41 -17.37 -54.03
N ALA A 257 -41.58 -18.54 -53.38
CA ALA A 257 -41.99 -19.77 -54.04
C ALA A 257 -43.39 -19.65 -54.70
N PHE A 258 -44.32 -18.94 -54.05
CA PHE A 258 -45.65 -18.70 -54.60
C PHE A 258 -45.63 -17.67 -55.74
N GLN A 259 -44.82 -16.61 -55.66
CA GLN A 259 -44.65 -15.67 -56.77
C GLN A 259 -44.05 -16.35 -58.00
N HIS A 260 -43.05 -17.22 -57.78
CA HIS A 260 -42.47 -18.06 -58.82
C HIS A 260 -43.53 -18.98 -59.46
N PHE A 261 -44.40 -19.61 -58.66
CA PHE A 261 -45.53 -20.38 -59.17
C PHE A 261 -46.43 -19.59 -60.12
N VAL A 262 -46.84 -18.40 -59.70
CA VAL A 262 -47.72 -17.53 -60.49
C VAL A 262 -47.04 -17.13 -61.80
N HIS A 263 -45.71 -16.94 -61.80
CA HIS A 263 -44.94 -16.69 -63.01
C HIS A 263 -45.00 -17.89 -63.98
N VAL A 264 -44.64 -19.09 -63.53
CA VAL A 264 -44.68 -20.32 -64.36
C VAL A 264 -46.08 -20.59 -64.90
N MET A 265 -47.13 -20.44 -64.07
CA MET A 265 -48.53 -20.61 -64.46
C MET A 265 -48.97 -19.68 -65.61
N ARG A 266 -48.38 -18.50 -65.74
CA ARG A 266 -48.72 -17.55 -66.80
C ARG A 266 -48.29 -18.06 -68.18
N ASP A 267 -47.20 -18.83 -68.22
CA ASP A 267 -46.51 -19.17 -69.48
C ASP A 267 -46.60 -20.67 -69.85
N THR A 268 -47.24 -21.51 -69.03
CA THR A 268 -47.40 -22.95 -69.30
C THR A 268 -48.86 -23.44 -69.19
N TYR A 269 -49.41 -23.97 -70.28
CA TYR A 269 -50.80 -24.48 -70.34
C TYR A 269 -50.91 -26.02 -70.24
N TYR A 270 -49.85 -26.76 -70.57
CA TYR A 270 -49.80 -28.23 -70.53
C TYR A 270 -48.56 -28.72 -69.79
N CYS A 271 -48.59 -29.97 -69.33
CA CYS A 271 -47.45 -30.61 -68.69
C CYS A 271 -46.23 -30.67 -69.66
N ARG A 272 -45.03 -30.33 -69.15
CA ARG A 272 -43.78 -30.25 -69.95
C ARG A 272 -43.19 -31.62 -70.26
N ASN A 273 -43.58 -32.67 -69.52
CA ASN A 273 -43.20 -34.03 -69.85
C ASN A 273 -43.93 -34.46 -71.13
N MET A 274 -43.20 -34.67 -72.23
CA MET A 274 -43.77 -34.99 -73.55
C MET A 274 -44.60 -36.28 -73.59
N THR A 275 -44.49 -37.13 -72.55
CA THR A 275 -45.30 -38.33 -72.39
C THR A 275 -46.57 -38.12 -71.55
N CYS A 276 -46.77 -36.92 -71.02
CA CYS A 276 -47.89 -36.54 -70.15
C CYS A 276 -48.59 -35.30 -70.73
N ASN A 277 -49.75 -35.47 -71.37
CA ASN A 277 -50.48 -34.38 -72.04
C ASN A 277 -51.59 -33.75 -71.17
N VAL A 278 -51.34 -33.65 -69.85
CA VAL A 278 -52.32 -33.15 -68.89
C VAL A 278 -52.30 -31.62 -68.88
N GLU A 279 -53.47 -30.99 -68.96
CA GLU A 279 -53.61 -29.54 -68.77
C GLU A 279 -53.10 -29.14 -67.39
N PHE A 280 -52.34 -28.04 -67.33
CA PHE A 280 -51.52 -27.67 -66.19
C PHE A 280 -52.31 -27.45 -64.88
N GLY A 281 -53.64 -27.29 -64.96
CA GLY A 281 -54.54 -27.25 -63.79
C GLY A 281 -54.45 -28.47 -62.86
N GLY A 282 -53.84 -29.57 -63.29
CA GLY A 282 -53.47 -30.70 -62.45
C GLY A 282 -52.02 -30.64 -61.96
N VAL A 283 -51.63 -29.66 -61.11
CA VAL A 283 -50.33 -29.65 -60.43
C VAL A 283 -50.49 -29.77 -58.91
N THR A 284 -49.52 -30.39 -58.25
CA THR A 284 -49.43 -30.51 -56.80
C THR A 284 -48.19 -29.80 -56.29
N TRP A 285 -48.35 -28.91 -55.31
CA TRP A 285 -47.25 -28.25 -54.62
C TRP A 285 -46.59 -29.20 -53.61
N SER A 286 -45.26 -29.27 -53.61
CA SER A 286 -44.49 -29.88 -52.52
C SER A 286 -44.12 -28.81 -51.50
N PRO A 287 -44.70 -28.81 -50.29
CA PRO A 287 -44.33 -27.86 -49.24
C PRO A 287 -42.88 -27.97 -48.79
N VAL A 288 -42.28 -29.15 -49.00
CA VAL A 288 -40.95 -29.50 -48.48
C VAL A 288 -39.85 -28.97 -49.40
N ASP A 289 -40.04 -29.08 -50.71
CA ASP A 289 -39.01 -28.69 -51.68
C ASP A 289 -39.33 -27.36 -52.38
N GLY A 290 -40.53 -26.79 -52.16
CA GLY A 290 -41.02 -25.61 -52.88
C GLY A 290 -41.30 -25.85 -54.37
N ILE A 291 -41.12 -27.08 -54.86
CA ILE A 291 -41.18 -27.42 -56.28
C ILE A 291 -42.56 -27.96 -56.65
N PHE A 292 -43.10 -27.47 -57.77
CA PHE A 292 -44.37 -27.94 -58.33
C PHE A 292 -44.16 -29.20 -59.16
N ARG A 293 -45.09 -30.14 -59.01
CA ARG A 293 -45.07 -31.41 -59.74
C ARG A 293 -46.39 -31.64 -60.47
N CYS A 294 -46.34 -32.20 -61.67
CA CYS A 294 -47.55 -32.64 -62.37
C CYS A 294 -48.32 -33.65 -61.50
N SER A 295 -49.64 -33.50 -61.37
CA SER A 295 -50.48 -34.36 -60.53
C SER A 295 -50.47 -35.81 -60.99
N VAL A 296 -50.25 -36.05 -62.28
CA VAL A 296 -50.24 -37.37 -62.92
C VAL A 296 -48.83 -37.96 -62.96
N CYS A 297 -47.91 -37.37 -63.71
CA CYS A 297 -46.59 -37.97 -63.93
C CYS A 297 -45.52 -37.56 -62.90
N LYS A 298 -45.85 -36.67 -61.96
CA LYS A 298 -44.97 -36.19 -60.88
C LYS A 298 -43.66 -35.52 -61.34
N CYS A 299 -43.52 -35.19 -62.64
CA CYS A 299 -42.38 -34.44 -63.14
C CYS A 299 -42.34 -33.04 -62.52
N LYS A 300 -41.13 -32.53 -62.31
CA LYS A 300 -40.90 -31.19 -61.77
C LYS A 300 -41.16 -30.13 -62.84
N HIS A 301 -41.73 -29.01 -62.41
CA HIS A 301 -41.86 -27.80 -63.22
C HIS A 301 -41.06 -26.70 -62.54
N GLU A 302 -39.79 -26.61 -62.89
CA GLU A 302 -38.88 -25.53 -62.50
C GLU A 302 -38.82 -24.55 -63.69
N GLU A 303 -38.64 -23.25 -63.43
CA GLU A 303 -38.28 -22.29 -64.46
C GLU A 303 -36.91 -22.70 -65.02
N ASP A 304 -36.77 -22.76 -66.35
CA ASP A 304 -35.46 -22.95 -66.95
C ASP A 304 -34.58 -21.80 -66.45
N GLN A 305 -33.42 -22.11 -65.84
CA GLN A 305 -32.41 -21.08 -65.67
C GLN A 305 -32.14 -20.52 -67.07
N LEU A 306 -32.63 -19.31 -67.34
CA LEU A 306 -32.12 -18.50 -68.42
C LEU A 306 -30.62 -18.39 -68.14
N GLU A 307 -29.81 -19.20 -68.83
CA GLU A 307 -28.39 -18.95 -68.93
C GLU A 307 -28.23 -17.47 -69.33
N PRO A 308 -27.39 -16.70 -68.64
CA PRO A 308 -27.14 -15.32 -69.05
C PRO A 308 -26.53 -15.36 -70.44
N VAL A 309 -27.24 -14.79 -71.42
CA VAL A 309 -26.69 -14.45 -72.74
C VAL A 309 -25.88 -13.17 -72.62
#